data_AF-A0A936H967-F1
#
_entry.id   AF-A0A936H967-F1
#
_cell.length_a   1.000
_cell.length_b   1.000
_cell.length_c   1.000
_cell.angle_alpha   90.00
_cell.angle_beta   90.00
_cell.angle_gamma   90.00
#
_symmetry.space_group_name_H-M   'P 1'
#
loop_
_entity.id
_entity.type
_entity.pdbx_description
1 polymer ?
#
loop_
_entity_poly.entity_id
_entity_poly.type
_entity_poly.pdbx_seq_one_letter_code
_entity_poly.pdbx_strand_id
1 'polypeptide(L)'
;MQQKILFLFAFMALGSWSLLGQKEKNLVQSTKDNFNYSAFSPSSTRIMYGIAEEPGRLLGDIYLDSAFHTSTVFFYPEVVKGYDPNASDSISGYQLRIDLREHVVEFVIGEFIKGVEPRAIRKITYQRKGATHPTTLVNTREYAGMPEKVFGFVEVLSSGEVEVVKFSELKLRKPNYSPALASGDKNAYYYKQPVYMYADAQRTLIPFKARNKKNCWNC
;
A
#
# COMPACT_ATOMS: atom_id res chain seq x y z
N MET A 1 31.42 -25.09 -46.00
CA MET A 1 31.38 -26.14 -44.94
C MET A 1 31.17 -25.48 -43.57
N GLN A 2 30.07 -24.73 -43.39
CA GLN A 2 29.79 -23.92 -42.19
C GLN A 2 28.27 -23.83 -41.95
N GLN A 3 27.61 -24.97 -41.77
CA GLN A 3 26.16 -24.98 -41.51
C GLN A 3 25.70 -26.09 -40.55
N LYS A 4 26.62 -26.76 -39.84
CA LYS A 4 26.29 -27.90 -38.97
C LYS A 4 26.55 -27.70 -37.47
N ILE A 5 26.91 -26.49 -37.03
CA ILE A 5 27.28 -26.22 -35.63
C ILE A 5 26.17 -25.50 -34.83
N LEU A 6 25.03 -25.18 -35.45
CA LEU A 6 23.96 -24.43 -34.77
C LEU A 6 22.84 -25.27 -34.15
N PHE A 7 22.90 -26.61 -34.24
CA PHE A 7 21.80 -27.48 -33.78
C PHE A 7 22.03 -28.17 -32.43
N LEU A 8 23.21 -28.03 -31.81
CA LEU A 8 23.51 -28.73 -30.55
C LEU A 8 23.24 -27.90 -29.28
N PHE A 9 22.95 -26.60 -29.40
CA PHE A 9 22.69 -25.73 -28.24
C PHE A 9 21.20 -25.60 -27.87
N ALA A 10 20.29 -26.15 -28.67
CA ALA A 10 18.85 -26.03 -28.44
C ALA A 10 18.24 -27.11 -27.52
N PHE A 11 19.01 -28.15 -27.12
CA PHE A 11 18.48 -29.29 -26.37
C PHE A 11 18.88 -29.33 -24.88
N MET A 12 19.71 -28.39 -24.39
CA MET A 12 20.10 -28.30 -22.97
C MET A 12 19.29 -27.30 -22.14
N ALA A 13 18.29 -26.63 -22.71
CA ALA A 13 17.50 -25.61 -22.02
C ALA A 13 16.16 -26.10 -21.41
N LEU A 14 15.84 -27.40 -21.51
CA LEU A 14 14.52 -27.94 -21.13
C LEU A 14 14.53 -28.89 -19.90
N GLY A 15 15.61 -28.92 -19.12
CA GLY A 15 15.80 -29.92 -18.06
C GLY A 15 15.71 -29.45 -16.60
N SER A 16 15.51 -28.16 -16.31
CA SER A 16 15.74 -27.61 -14.96
C SER A 16 14.51 -26.96 -14.30
N TRP A 17 13.30 -27.41 -14.63
CA TRP A 17 12.04 -26.94 -14.03
C TRP A 17 11.35 -27.95 -13.09
N SER A 18 12.12 -28.81 -12.41
CA SER A 18 11.58 -29.72 -11.38
C SER A 18 12.42 -29.73 -10.11
N LEU A 19 12.73 -28.53 -9.59
CA LEU A 19 13.18 -28.34 -8.21
C LEU A 19 12.44 -27.16 -7.55
N LEU A 20 11.13 -27.10 -7.73
CA LEU A 20 10.27 -26.45 -6.73
C LEU A 20 10.12 -27.44 -5.58
N GLY A 21 11.05 -27.35 -4.64
CA GLY A 21 11.07 -28.17 -3.44
C GLY A 21 9.70 -28.13 -2.76
N GLN A 22 9.04 -29.28 -2.71
CA GLN A 22 8.02 -29.53 -1.71
C GLN A 22 8.71 -29.40 -0.34
N LYS A 23 8.57 -28.24 0.31
CA LYS A 23 8.85 -28.14 1.75
C LYS A 23 7.82 -29.03 2.44
N GLU A 24 8.21 -30.28 2.68
CA GLU A 24 7.40 -31.24 3.42
C GLU A 24 7.02 -30.65 4.78
N LYS A 25 5.71 -30.58 5.03
CA LYS A 25 5.10 -30.22 6.31
C LYS A 25 5.20 -31.37 7.33
N ASN A 26 6.31 -32.10 7.31
CA ASN A 26 6.51 -33.29 8.12
C ASN A 26 7.54 -32.99 9.22
N LEU A 27 7.20 -33.37 10.46
CA LEU A 27 8.22 -33.57 11.50
C LEU A 27 9.34 -34.45 10.93
N VAL A 28 10.59 -34.11 11.25
CA VAL A 28 11.74 -34.97 10.93
C VAL A 28 11.44 -36.37 11.49
N GLN A 29 11.73 -37.42 10.71
CA GLN A 29 11.36 -38.80 11.08
C GLN A 29 11.84 -39.18 12.48
N SER A 30 13.05 -38.73 12.87
CA SER A 30 13.59 -38.89 14.22
C SER A 30 12.75 -38.23 15.32
N THR A 31 12.11 -37.10 15.05
CA THR A 31 11.16 -36.47 15.98
C THR A 31 9.86 -37.26 16.06
N LYS A 32 9.33 -37.76 14.93
CA LYS A 32 8.11 -38.60 14.90
C LYS A 32 8.31 -39.89 15.69
N ASP A 33 9.43 -40.57 15.49
CA ASP A 33 9.72 -41.84 16.15
C ASP A 33 9.85 -41.68 17.67
N ASN A 34 10.41 -40.57 18.15
CA ASN A 34 10.51 -40.31 19.58
C ASN A 34 9.15 -40.03 20.25
N PHE A 35 8.22 -39.35 19.55
CA PHE A 35 6.85 -39.16 20.05
C PHE A 35 6.05 -40.47 20.09
N ASN A 36 6.28 -41.37 19.13
CA ASN A 36 5.50 -42.60 19.01
C ASN A 36 6.01 -43.76 19.87
N TYR A 37 7.32 -43.83 20.14
CA TYR A 37 7.95 -45.04 20.69
C TYR A 37 8.65 -44.85 22.05
N SER A 38 8.62 -43.67 22.67
CA SER A 38 9.31 -43.45 23.95
C SER A 38 8.51 -42.64 24.96
N ALA A 39 8.73 -42.90 26.26
CA ALA A 39 8.32 -41.98 27.31
C ALA A 39 9.10 -40.67 27.12
N PHE A 40 8.39 -39.57 26.88
CA PHE A 40 9.00 -38.28 26.56
C PHE A 40 10.02 -37.87 27.64
N SER A 41 11.30 -37.98 27.31
CA SER A 41 12.42 -37.58 28.16
C SER A 41 13.30 -36.60 27.37
N PRO A 42 13.15 -35.28 27.60
CA PRO A 42 13.96 -34.29 26.88
C PRO A 42 15.43 -34.43 27.33
N SER A 43 16.28 -34.95 26.43
CA SER A 43 17.73 -35.06 26.66
C SER A 43 18.43 -33.76 26.26
N SER A 44 19.44 -33.34 27.04
CA SER A 44 20.24 -32.14 26.79
C SER A 44 21.10 -32.19 25.53
N THR A 45 21.23 -33.37 24.90
CA THR A 45 22.04 -33.61 23.70
C THR A 45 21.20 -33.77 22.43
N ARG A 46 19.87 -33.85 22.53
CA ARG A 46 18.98 -34.06 21.37
C ARG A 46 18.17 -32.81 21.07
N ILE A 47 18.46 -32.17 19.94
CA ILE A 47 17.70 -31.02 19.45
C ILE A 47 16.39 -31.54 18.85
N MET A 48 15.25 -31.21 19.47
CA MET A 48 13.94 -31.46 18.90
C MET A 48 13.57 -30.35 17.92
N TYR A 49 13.36 -30.70 16.66
CA TYR A 49 12.80 -29.78 15.67
C TYR A 49 11.28 -29.79 15.78
N GLY A 50 10.69 -28.63 16.11
CA GLY A 50 9.24 -28.44 16.11
C GLY A 50 8.65 -28.46 14.69
N ILE A 51 7.31 -28.50 14.60
CA ILE A 51 6.60 -28.32 13.33
C ILE A 51 6.85 -26.88 12.89
N ALA A 52 7.37 -26.68 11.68
CA ALA A 52 7.54 -25.35 11.13
C ALA A 52 6.15 -24.71 10.96
N GLU A 53 5.89 -23.64 11.69
CA GLU A 53 4.63 -22.92 11.58
C GLU A 53 4.54 -22.17 10.25
N GLU A 54 3.31 -21.98 9.73
CA GLU A 54 3.14 -21.19 8.52
C GLU A 54 3.60 -19.73 8.76
N PRO A 55 4.41 -19.16 7.86
CA PRO A 55 4.84 -17.78 7.97
C PRO A 55 3.65 -16.83 7.79
N GLY A 56 3.70 -15.70 8.50
CA GLY A 56 2.73 -14.63 8.34
C GLY A 56 2.73 -14.03 6.94
N ARG A 57 1.59 -13.45 6.55
CA ARG A 57 1.39 -12.80 5.25
C ARG A 57 1.23 -11.30 5.41
N LEU A 58 1.51 -10.55 4.34
CA LEU A 58 1.18 -9.13 4.23
C LEU A 58 -0.22 -8.99 3.64
N LEU A 59 -1.13 -8.35 4.39
CA LEU A 59 -2.53 -8.19 4.05
C LEU A 59 -2.90 -6.70 3.92
N GLY A 60 -3.98 -6.40 3.21
CA GLY A 60 -4.46 -5.04 2.95
C GLY A 60 -4.03 -4.49 1.58
N ASP A 61 -4.52 -3.28 1.27
CA ASP A 61 -4.21 -2.57 0.04
C ASP A 61 -3.38 -1.30 0.31
N ILE A 62 -2.58 -0.90 -0.67
CA ILE A 62 -1.73 0.31 -0.61
C ILE A 62 -2.39 1.51 -1.29
N TYR A 63 -3.58 1.35 -1.84
CA TYR A 63 -4.23 2.36 -2.65
C TYR A 63 -5.18 3.20 -1.79
N LEU A 64 -5.38 4.47 -2.13
CA LEU A 64 -6.40 5.29 -1.48
C LEU A 64 -7.78 4.63 -1.61
N ASP A 65 -8.07 4.17 -2.82
CA ASP A 65 -9.21 3.35 -3.19
C ASP A 65 -8.72 2.27 -4.15
N SER A 66 -9.16 1.02 -3.95
CA SER A 66 -8.72 -0.12 -4.76
C SER A 66 -9.28 -0.07 -6.18
N ALA A 67 -10.40 0.64 -6.39
CA ALA A 67 -11.03 0.79 -7.68
C ALA A 67 -10.43 1.95 -8.49
N PHE A 68 -10.40 1.78 -9.81
CA PHE A 68 -10.15 2.87 -10.74
C PHE A 68 -11.40 3.73 -10.90
N HIS A 69 -11.22 5.05 -10.91
CA HIS A 69 -12.31 6.01 -11.05
C HIS A 69 -12.10 6.89 -12.28
N THR A 70 -13.15 7.06 -13.09
CA THR A 70 -13.18 8.08 -14.14
C THR A 70 -13.11 9.45 -13.50
N SER A 71 -12.15 10.25 -13.94
CA SER A 71 -11.75 11.47 -13.23
C SER A 71 -11.49 12.63 -14.19
N THR A 72 -11.52 13.83 -13.61
CA THR A 72 -10.96 15.04 -14.17
C THR A 72 -9.74 15.43 -13.36
N VAL A 73 -8.62 15.67 -14.04
CA VAL A 73 -7.33 15.99 -13.44
C VAL A 73 -6.89 17.35 -13.93
N PHE A 74 -6.47 18.19 -12.99
CA PHE A 74 -5.88 19.50 -13.23
C PHE A 74 -4.40 19.42 -12.85
N PHE A 75 -3.53 19.73 -13.80
CA PHE A 75 -2.10 19.78 -13.62
C PHE A 75 -1.64 21.18 -13.26
N TYR A 76 -0.40 21.30 -12.79
CA TYR A 76 0.26 22.59 -12.65
C TYR A 76 0.62 23.14 -14.04
N PRO A 77 0.17 24.36 -14.41
CA PRO A 77 0.44 24.93 -15.74
C PRO A 77 1.92 25.01 -16.08
N GLU A 78 2.79 25.29 -15.11
CA GLU A 78 4.24 25.35 -15.26
C GLU A 78 4.85 23.99 -15.64
N VAL A 79 4.26 22.88 -15.18
CA VAL A 79 4.71 21.54 -15.53
C VAL A 79 4.28 21.21 -16.95
N VAL A 80 3.00 21.46 -17.30
CA VAL A 80 2.46 21.17 -18.63
C VAL A 80 3.18 21.97 -19.71
N LYS A 81 3.34 23.27 -19.52
CA LYS A 81 4.03 24.16 -20.48
C LYS A 81 5.51 23.79 -20.68
N GLY A 82 6.13 23.11 -19.71
CA GLY A 82 7.47 22.57 -19.86
C GLY A 82 7.58 21.43 -20.89
N TYR A 83 6.47 20.74 -21.16
CA TYR A 83 6.38 19.67 -22.17
C TYR A 83 5.76 20.17 -23.49
N ASP A 84 4.63 20.88 -23.41
CA ASP A 84 3.95 21.45 -24.57
C ASP A 84 3.31 22.80 -24.19
N PRO A 85 3.80 23.93 -24.75
CA PRO A 85 3.28 25.27 -24.47
C PRO A 85 1.80 25.47 -24.82
N ASN A 86 1.25 24.67 -25.74
CA ASN A 86 -0.13 24.80 -26.23
C ASN A 86 -1.08 23.77 -25.62
N ALA A 87 -0.57 22.87 -24.77
CA ALA A 87 -1.39 21.84 -24.14
C ALA A 87 -2.32 22.42 -23.06
N SER A 88 -3.49 21.80 -22.93
CA SER A 88 -4.43 22.07 -21.83
C SER A 88 -3.80 21.68 -20.49
N ASP A 89 -4.06 22.47 -19.45
CA ASP A 89 -3.66 22.18 -18.07
C ASP A 89 -4.58 21.15 -17.39
N SER A 90 -5.60 20.66 -18.10
CA SER A 90 -6.57 19.69 -17.58
C SER A 90 -6.91 18.61 -18.59
N ILE A 91 -7.18 17.41 -18.06
CA ILE A 91 -7.67 16.25 -18.80
C ILE A 91 -8.88 15.67 -18.08
N SER A 92 -9.79 15.06 -18.83
CA SER A 92 -11.00 14.42 -18.29
C SER A 92 -11.27 13.09 -18.97
N GLY A 93 -11.96 12.19 -18.28
CA GLY A 93 -12.40 10.90 -18.83
C GLY A 93 -11.40 9.77 -18.66
N TYR A 94 -10.24 10.04 -18.04
CA TYR A 94 -9.27 9.00 -17.71
C TYR A 94 -9.61 8.33 -16.40
N GLN A 95 -9.43 7.01 -16.37
CA GLN A 95 -9.53 6.21 -15.16
C GLN A 95 -8.21 6.27 -14.40
N LEU A 96 -8.29 6.56 -13.10
CA LEU A 96 -7.11 6.59 -12.24
C LEU A 96 -7.35 6.00 -10.85
N ARG A 97 -6.25 5.71 -10.16
CA ARG A 97 -6.19 5.43 -8.72
C ARG A 97 -4.91 6.00 -8.13
N ILE A 98 -4.80 6.03 -6.81
CA ILE A 98 -3.68 6.65 -6.10
C ILE A 98 -2.99 5.62 -5.23
N ASP A 99 -1.71 5.39 -5.48
CA ASP A 99 -0.82 4.58 -4.64
C ASP A 99 -0.31 5.44 -3.48
N LEU A 100 -0.64 5.06 -2.25
CA LEU A 100 -0.24 5.78 -1.04
C LEU A 100 1.16 5.39 -0.54
N ARG A 101 1.72 4.27 -1.03
CA ARG A 101 3.04 3.79 -0.65
C ARG A 101 4.12 4.47 -1.47
N GLU A 102 4.00 4.45 -2.80
CA GLU A 102 4.97 5.06 -3.70
C GLU A 102 4.64 6.54 -3.99
N HIS A 103 3.49 7.02 -3.52
CA HIS A 103 2.97 8.37 -3.77
C HIS A 103 2.88 8.67 -5.26
N VAL A 104 2.17 7.85 -6.01
CA VAL A 104 2.00 7.98 -7.46
C VAL A 104 0.51 7.94 -7.83
N VAL A 105 0.13 8.71 -8.84
CA VAL A 105 -1.20 8.63 -9.46
C VAL A 105 -1.11 7.74 -10.69
N GLU A 106 -1.80 6.60 -10.65
CA GLU A 106 -1.80 5.62 -11.73
C GLU A 106 -2.96 5.88 -12.68
N PHE A 107 -2.66 6.11 -13.96
CA PHE A 107 -3.64 6.32 -15.03
C PHE A 107 -3.74 5.08 -15.92
N VAL A 108 -4.95 4.71 -16.29
CA VAL A 108 -5.21 3.71 -17.33
C VAL A 108 -5.18 4.39 -18.69
N ILE A 109 -4.31 3.92 -19.58
CA ILE A 109 -4.14 4.43 -20.95
C ILE A 109 -4.14 3.22 -21.89
N GLY A 110 -5.29 2.95 -22.51
CA GLY A 110 -5.49 1.73 -23.28
C GLY A 110 -5.33 0.50 -22.39
N GLU A 111 -4.37 -0.36 -22.71
CA GLU A 111 -4.05 -1.58 -21.94
C GLU A 111 -2.94 -1.36 -20.89
N PHE A 112 -2.38 -0.15 -20.81
CA PHE A 112 -1.24 0.15 -19.93
C PHE A 112 -1.66 0.99 -18.72
N ILE A 113 -0.92 0.82 -17.63
CA ILE A 113 -0.99 1.70 -16.47
C ILE A 113 0.26 2.59 -16.46
N LYS A 114 0.08 3.91 -16.42
CA LYS A 114 1.18 4.88 -16.29
C LYS A 114 1.09 5.63 -14.98
N GLY A 115 2.19 5.67 -14.25
CA GLY A 115 2.33 6.47 -13.03
C GLY A 115 2.71 7.91 -13.35
N VAL A 116 2.06 8.86 -12.68
CA VAL A 116 2.39 10.28 -12.70
C VAL A 116 2.68 10.75 -11.28
N GLU A 117 3.76 11.51 -11.12
CA GLU A 117 4.12 12.08 -9.82
C GLU A 117 3.09 13.12 -9.36
N PRO A 118 2.73 13.13 -8.07
CA PRO A 118 1.81 14.12 -7.50
C PRO A 118 2.28 15.56 -7.72
N ARG A 119 3.59 15.79 -7.84
CA ARG A 119 4.16 17.12 -8.08
C ARG A 119 3.67 17.78 -9.36
N ALA A 120 3.23 16.99 -10.35
CA ALA A 120 2.66 17.49 -11.59
C ALA A 120 1.17 17.82 -11.49
N ILE A 121 0.47 17.26 -10.48
CA ILE A 121 -0.98 17.29 -10.38
C ILE A 121 -1.41 18.24 -9.27
N ARG A 122 -2.24 19.21 -9.63
CA ARG A 122 -2.79 20.20 -8.71
C ARG A 122 -4.05 19.70 -8.02
N LYS A 123 -4.98 19.12 -8.77
CA LYS A 123 -6.29 18.70 -8.28
C LYS A 123 -6.81 17.51 -9.08
N ILE A 124 -7.52 16.61 -8.40
CA ILE A 124 -8.24 15.49 -9.01
C ILE A 124 -9.68 15.54 -8.54
N THR A 125 -10.63 15.26 -9.44
CA THR A 125 -12.05 15.15 -9.10
C THR A 125 -12.62 13.90 -9.73
N TYR A 126 -13.30 13.06 -8.94
CA TYR A 126 -13.93 11.84 -9.43
C TYR A 126 -15.18 11.50 -8.61
N GLN A 127 -16.11 10.77 -9.22
CA GLN A 127 -17.31 10.29 -8.54
C GLN A 127 -17.08 8.86 -8.05
N ARG A 128 -17.06 8.67 -6.73
CA ARG A 128 -17.05 7.30 -6.16
C ARG A 128 -18.44 6.68 -6.35
N LYS A 129 -18.49 5.39 -6.70
CA LYS A 129 -19.74 4.63 -6.79
C LYS A 129 -20.52 4.72 -5.48
N GLY A 130 -21.76 5.19 -5.54
CA GLY A 130 -22.65 5.32 -4.38
C GLY A 130 -22.43 6.58 -3.53
N ALA A 131 -21.46 7.44 -3.87
CA ALA A 131 -21.35 8.75 -3.24
C ALA A 131 -22.37 9.73 -3.84
N THR A 132 -22.92 10.63 -3.02
CA THR A 132 -23.84 11.70 -3.46
C THR A 132 -23.08 12.88 -4.07
N HIS A 133 -21.85 13.12 -3.63
CA HIS A 133 -21.02 14.24 -4.05
C HIS A 133 -19.69 13.74 -4.65
N PRO A 134 -19.11 14.50 -5.60
CA PRO A 134 -17.82 14.15 -6.17
C PRO A 134 -16.73 14.27 -5.11
N THR A 135 -15.84 13.29 -5.09
CA THR A 135 -14.63 13.33 -4.30
C THR A 135 -13.67 14.30 -4.96
N THR A 136 -13.25 15.34 -4.22
CA THR A 136 -12.22 16.28 -4.67
C THR A 136 -10.96 16.04 -3.88
N LEU A 137 -9.87 15.74 -4.58
CA LEU A 137 -8.53 15.65 -4.01
C LEU A 137 -7.72 16.85 -4.44
N VAL A 138 -7.11 17.52 -3.47
CA VAL A 138 -6.28 18.70 -3.69
C VAL A 138 -4.86 18.37 -3.29
N ASN A 139 -3.88 18.79 -4.10
CA ASN A 139 -2.50 18.60 -3.75
C ASN A 139 -2.17 19.39 -2.49
N THR A 140 -1.46 18.73 -1.59
CA THR A 140 -0.90 19.28 -0.35
C THR A 140 -0.12 20.60 -0.57
N ARG A 141 0.50 20.79 -1.73
CA ARG A 141 1.18 22.03 -2.13
C ARG A 141 0.28 23.27 -2.27
N GLU A 142 -1.03 23.09 -2.39
CA GLU A 142 -1.99 24.22 -2.47
C GLU A 142 -2.26 24.87 -1.09
N TYR A 143 -1.58 24.41 -0.04
CA TYR A 143 -1.68 24.90 1.32
C TYR A 143 -0.36 25.55 1.76
N ALA A 144 -0.44 26.71 2.43
CA ALA A 144 0.71 27.53 2.77
C ALA A 144 1.61 26.92 3.85
N GLY A 145 1.03 26.04 4.67
CA GLY A 145 1.72 25.35 5.75
C GLY A 145 1.07 24.01 6.04
N MET A 146 1.89 23.03 6.38
CA MET A 146 1.44 21.69 6.71
C MET A 146 2.21 21.14 7.90
N PRO A 147 1.61 20.24 8.69
CA PRO A 147 2.36 19.42 9.63
C PRO A 147 3.47 18.68 8.88
N GLU A 148 4.64 18.54 9.49
CA GLU A 148 5.75 17.78 8.90
C GLU A 148 5.25 16.38 8.45
N LYS A 149 5.58 15.99 7.21
CA LYS A 149 5.30 14.68 6.57
C LYS A 149 3.96 14.51 5.82
N VAL A 150 3.19 15.58 5.60
CA VAL A 150 2.00 15.49 4.71
C VAL A 150 2.43 15.76 3.26
N PHE A 151 2.61 14.70 2.47
CA PHE A 151 2.93 14.76 1.03
C PHE A 151 1.89 13.98 0.21
N GLY A 152 1.43 14.56 -0.89
CA GLY A 152 0.46 13.96 -1.81
C GLY A 152 -0.83 14.75 -1.88
N PHE A 153 -1.96 14.10 -1.62
CA PHE A 153 -3.29 14.69 -1.75
C PHE A 153 -4.09 14.65 -0.45
N VAL A 154 -4.89 15.69 -0.23
CA VAL A 154 -5.95 15.71 0.78
C VAL A 154 -7.31 15.65 0.10
N GLU A 155 -8.25 14.95 0.71
CA GLU A 155 -9.65 14.91 0.28
C GLU A 155 -10.40 16.07 0.91
N VAL A 156 -11.00 16.94 0.10
CA VAL A 156 -11.83 18.04 0.57
C VAL A 156 -13.19 17.48 0.97
N LEU A 157 -13.53 17.62 2.26
CA LEU A 157 -14.80 17.16 2.82
C LEU A 157 -15.84 18.27 2.86
N SER A 158 -15.40 19.51 3.07
CA SER A 158 -16.26 20.69 3.07
C SER A 158 -15.49 21.90 2.58
N SER A 159 -16.12 22.68 1.71
CA SER A 159 -15.63 23.96 1.20
C SER A 159 -16.61 25.05 1.63
N GLY A 160 -16.20 25.91 2.54
CA GLY A 160 -17.02 27.01 3.06
C GLY A 160 -16.15 28.04 3.76
N GLU A 161 -16.69 28.70 4.79
CA GLU A 161 -15.92 29.63 5.64
C GLU A 161 -14.70 28.94 6.27
N VAL A 162 -14.86 27.65 6.62
CA VAL A 162 -13.76 26.79 7.05
C VAL A 162 -13.69 25.60 6.10
N GLU A 163 -12.55 25.44 5.42
CA GLU A 163 -12.27 24.29 4.58
C GLU A 163 -11.84 23.12 5.47
N VAL A 164 -12.54 21.98 5.35
CA VAL A 164 -12.22 20.76 6.11
C VAL A 164 -11.72 19.70 5.15
N VAL A 165 -10.59 19.10 5.49
CA VAL A 165 -9.91 18.12 4.64
C VAL A 165 -9.57 16.85 5.42
N LYS A 166 -9.43 15.75 4.69
CA LYS A 166 -9.00 14.44 5.18
C LYS A 166 -7.75 14.00 4.44
N PHE A 167 -6.66 13.83 5.17
CA PHE A 167 -5.47 13.16 4.68
C PHE A 167 -5.54 11.68 5.04
N SER A 168 -5.21 10.79 4.11
CA SER A 168 -5.20 9.34 4.36
C SER A 168 -3.76 8.85 4.43
N GLU A 169 -3.30 8.53 5.63
CA GLU A 169 -1.95 8.03 5.84
C GLU A 169 -1.93 6.49 5.75
N LEU A 170 -1.03 5.94 4.94
CA LEU A 170 -0.82 4.50 4.89
C LEU A 170 0.07 4.06 6.06
N LYS A 171 -0.43 3.15 6.89
CA LYS A 171 0.30 2.58 8.03
C LYS A 171 0.50 1.09 7.85
N LEU A 172 1.64 0.60 8.33
CA LEU A 172 1.95 -0.83 8.41
C LEU A 172 1.88 -1.30 9.87
N ARG A 173 0.91 -2.17 10.18
CA ARG A 173 0.89 -2.92 11.43
C ARG A 173 1.85 -4.09 11.29
N LYS A 174 2.93 -4.08 12.08
CA LYS A 174 3.88 -5.20 12.13
C LYS A 174 3.24 -6.40 12.85
N PRO A 175 3.65 -7.63 12.52
CA PRO A 175 3.29 -8.81 13.29
C PRO A 175 3.70 -8.65 14.75
N ASN A 176 2.90 -9.20 15.65
CA ASN A 176 3.16 -9.20 17.10
C ASN A 176 3.05 -10.60 17.72
N TYR A 177 3.11 -11.64 16.88
CA TYR A 177 3.09 -13.03 17.33
C TYR A 177 4.30 -13.39 18.20
N SER A 178 4.02 -13.99 19.35
CA SER A 178 5.01 -14.55 20.27
C SER A 178 4.92 -16.09 20.24
N PRO A 179 5.96 -16.79 19.74
CA PRO A 179 5.98 -18.26 19.73
C PRO A 179 5.90 -18.87 21.13
N ALA A 180 6.51 -18.24 22.14
CA ALA A 180 6.52 -18.74 23.51
C ALA A 180 5.13 -18.73 24.16
N LEU A 181 4.27 -17.79 23.75
CA LEU A 181 2.89 -17.67 24.25
C LEU A 181 1.85 -18.23 23.28
N ALA A 182 2.29 -18.73 22.12
CA ALA A 182 1.45 -19.12 20.99
C ALA A 182 0.34 -18.09 20.66
N SER A 183 0.62 -16.80 20.88
CA SER A 183 -0.38 -15.74 20.92
C SER A 183 0.07 -14.50 20.15
N GLY A 184 -0.88 -13.72 19.66
CA GLY A 184 -0.67 -12.58 18.78
C GLY A 184 -0.95 -12.90 17.30
N ASP A 185 -0.64 -11.95 16.45
CA ASP A 185 -0.90 -12.00 15.01
C ASP A 185 0.39 -12.13 14.22
N LYS A 186 0.45 -13.15 13.36
CA LYS A 186 1.60 -13.42 12.50
C LYS A 186 1.63 -12.50 11.30
N ASN A 187 0.48 -11.95 10.90
CA ASN A 187 0.35 -11.19 9.67
C ASN A 187 0.73 -9.73 9.88
N ALA A 188 1.23 -9.13 8.81
CA ALA A 188 1.41 -7.69 8.70
C ALA A 188 0.22 -7.09 7.93
N TYR A 189 -0.18 -5.86 8.27
CA TYR A 189 -1.36 -5.24 7.65
C TYR A 189 -1.05 -3.82 7.19
N TYR A 190 -1.34 -3.53 5.92
CA TYR A 190 -1.56 -2.17 5.49
C TYR A 190 -2.97 -1.72 5.87
N TYR A 191 -3.05 -0.54 6.48
CA TYR A 191 -4.30 0.11 6.78
C TYR A 191 -4.19 1.62 6.59
N LYS A 192 -5.32 2.24 6.27
CA LYS A 192 -5.43 3.68 6.02
C LYS A 192 -5.89 4.36 7.29
N GLN A 193 -5.08 5.27 7.83
CA GLN A 193 -5.43 6.09 8.98
C GLN A 193 -5.87 7.48 8.51
N PRO A 194 -7.15 7.87 8.68
CA PRO A 194 -7.60 9.20 8.32
C PRO A 194 -7.13 10.23 9.36
N VAL A 195 -6.53 11.31 8.88
CA VAL A 195 -6.17 12.49 9.65
C VAL A 195 -7.03 13.64 9.15
N TYR A 196 -7.93 14.11 10.00
CA TYR A 196 -8.81 15.24 9.68
C TYR A 196 -8.11 16.54 10.06
N MET A 197 -8.18 17.52 9.16
CA MET A 197 -7.59 18.84 9.31
C MET A 197 -8.59 19.91 8.85
N TYR A 198 -8.40 21.14 9.32
CA TYR A 198 -9.05 22.31 8.77
C TYR A 198 -8.00 23.29 8.26
N ALA A 199 -8.35 24.07 7.24
CA ALA A 199 -7.53 25.17 6.77
C ALA A 199 -7.89 26.46 7.53
N ASP A 200 -6.89 27.18 8.01
CA ASP A 200 -7.07 28.52 8.55
C ASP A 200 -7.17 29.59 7.44
N ALA A 201 -7.28 30.87 7.83
CA ALA A 201 -7.37 31.99 6.90
C ALA A 201 -6.13 32.13 5.99
N GLN A 202 -4.97 31.63 6.43
CA GLN A 202 -3.72 31.61 5.69
C GLN A 202 -3.58 30.34 4.83
N ARG A 203 -4.60 29.49 4.77
CA ARG A 203 -4.58 28.16 4.14
C ARG A 203 -3.52 27.22 4.73
N THR A 204 -3.22 27.35 6.02
CA THR A 204 -2.39 26.39 6.77
C THR A 204 -3.28 25.26 7.28
N LEU A 205 -2.84 24.01 7.08
CA LEU A 205 -3.58 22.83 7.54
C LEU A 205 -3.28 22.54 9.02
N ILE A 206 -4.34 22.55 9.84
CA ILE A 206 -4.28 22.30 11.28
C ILE A 206 -5.05 21.00 11.61
N PRO A 207 -4.42 19.99 12.23
CA PRO A 207 -5.11 18.75 12.59
C PRO A 207 -6.08 18.96 13.74
N PHE A 208 -7.25 18.31 13.65
CA PHE A 208 -8.15 18.23 14.79
C PHE A 208 -7.48 17.43 15.90
N LYS A 209 -7.17 18.11 17.02
CA LYS A 209 -6.67 17.42 18.21
C LYS A 209 -7.84 16.66 18.85
N ALA A 210 -7.77 15.34 18.84
CA ALA A 210 -8.66 14.53 19.66
C ALA A 210 -8.45 14.93 21.14
N ARG A 211 -9.53 15.29 21.83
CA ARG A 211 -9.50 15.56 23.28
C ARG A 211 -8.99 14.29 23.97
N ASN A 212 -7.88 14.41 24.70
CA ASN A 212 -7.29 13.30 25.46
C ASN A 212 -8.36 12.71 26.39
N LYS A 213 -8.88 11.51 26.10
CA LYS A 213 -9.66 10.70 27.05
C LYS A 213 -8.69 10.13 28.08
N LYS A 214 -8.10 10.97 28.93
CA LYS A 214 -7.29 10.49 30.06
C LYS A 214 -8.05 10.34 31.38
N ASN A 215 -9.27 10.86 31.52
CA ASN A 215 -9.99 10.83 32.80
C ASN A 215 -11.47 10.40 32.69
N CYS A 216 -11.76 9.23 32.13
CA CYS A 216 -13.06 8.57 32.35
C CYS A 216 -12.84 7.22 33.04
N TRP A 217 -12.25 7.27 34.23
CA TRP A 217 -12.41 6.24 35.25
C TRP A 217 -13.26 6.91 36.34
N ASN A 218 -14.40 6.32 36.67
CA ASN A 218 -15.52 6.83 37.49
C ASN A 218 -16.64 7.52 36.69
N CYS A 219 -17.48 6.68 36.06
CA CYS A 219 -18.93 6.85 36.08
C CYS A 219 -19.52 5.54 36.59
#